data_AF-A0A3D3JXH9-F1
#
_entry.id   AF-A0A3D3JXH9-F1
#
_cell.length_a   1.000
_cell.length_b   1.000
_cell.length_c   1.000
_cell.angle_alpha   90.00
_cell.angle_beta   90.00
_cell.angle_gamma   90.00
#
_symmetry.space_group_name_H-M   'P 1'
#
loop_
_entity.id
_entity.type
_entity.pdbx_description
1 polymer ?
#
loop_
_entity_poly.entity_id
_entity_poly.type
_entity_poly.pdbx_seq_one_letter_code
_entity_poly.pdbx_strand_id
1 'polypeptide(L)'
;MSVNGEYTQYFGGTVAGALAAVNATLTRCNFVFEKDFALKLILQDFPQLIYTNPATDPYSVMDNWNVELQNTLTTTIGNDAYDIGHMFGASGGGGNAGCIGCVCVNPSAPGVKAKGSGITSPADG
;
A
#
# COMPACT_ATOMS: atom_id res chain seq x y z
N MET A 1 2.04 0.98 -4.48
CA MET A 1 0.89 0.94 -3.55
C MET A 1 0.05 -0.28 -3.86
N SER A 2 -0.68 -0.80 -2.88
CA SER A 2 -1.67 -1.88 -3.04
C SER A 2 -2.92 -1.55 -2.25
N VAL A 3 -4.08 -2.12 -2.59
CA VAL A 3 -5.35 -1.89 -1.85
C VAL A 3 -6.15 -3.18 -1.74
N ASN A 4 -6.87 -3.40 -0.64
CA ASN A 4 -7.79 -4.55 -0.54
C ASN A 4 -9.08 -4.33 -1.36
N GLY A 5 -9.85 -5.42 -1.53
CA GLY A 5 -11.11 -5.42 -2.26
C GLY A 5 -12.12 -4.43 -1.68
N GLU A 6 -12.18 -4.33 -0.36
CA GLU A 6 -13.08 -3.44 0.35
C GLU A 6 -12.77 -1.98 0.04
N TYR A 7 -11.48 -1.59 0.00
CA TYR A 7 -11.08 -0.23 -0.34
C TYR A 7 -11.55 0.12 -1.76
N THR A 8 -11.35 -0.79 -2.70
CA THR A 8 -11.82 -0.58 -4.07
C THR A 8 -13.34 -0.48 -4.15
N GLN A 9 -14.08 -1.31 -3.41
CA GLN A 9 -15.55 -1.22 -3.33
C GLN A 9 -16.02 0.13 -2.78
N TYR A 10 -15.37 0.63 -1.73
CA TYR A 10 -15.68 1.95 -1.16
C TYR A 10 -15.53 3.08 -2.19
N PHE A 11 -14.50 3.03 -3.03
CA PHE A 11 -14.27 4.01 -4.10
C PHE A 11 -14.94 3.64 -5.43
N GLY A 12 -16.10 2.98 -5.38
CA GLY A 12 -16.95 2.72 -6.54
C GLY A 12 -16.69 1.39 -7.26
N GLY A 13 -15.92 0.48 -6.66
CA GLY A 13 -15.73 -0.89 -7.13
C GLY A 13 -14.86 -1.05 -8.38
N THR A 14 -14.15 0.00 -8.79
CA THR A 14 -13.31 -0.01 -10.00
C THR A 14 -11.86 0.29 -9.68
N VAL A 15 -10.95 -0.29 -10.47
CA VAL A 15 -9.52 0.02 -10.39
C VAL A 15 -9.26 1.53 -10.53
N ALA A 16 -9.96 2.19 -11.46
CA ALA A 16 -9.83 3.62 -11.69
C ALA A 16 -10.27 4.45 -10.47
N GLY A 17 -11.37 4.07 -9.80
CA GLY A 17 -11.85 4.74 -8.60
C GLY A 17 -10.85 4.63 -7.44
N ALA A 18 -10.33 3.42 -7.19
CA ALA A 18 -9.31 3.20 -6.18
C ALA A 18 -8.02 3.99 -6.47
N LEU A 19 -7.54 3.97 -7.72
CA LEU A 19 -6.34 4.72 -8.11
C LEU A 19 -6.52 6.22 -7.97
N ALA A 20 -7.71 6.76 -8.28
CA ALA A 20 -8.01 8.18 -8.08
C ALA A 20 -7.89 8.57 -6.59
N ALA A 21 -8.40 7.73 -5.68
CA ALA A 21 -8.30 7.97 -4.23
C ALA A 21 -6.86 7.87 -3.71
N VAL A 22 -6.09 6.88 -4.17
CA VAL A 22 -4.66 6.74 -3.84
C VAL A 22 -3.88 7.97 -4.34
N ASN A 23 -4.13 8.40 -5.58
CA ASN A 23 -3.45 9.55 -6.16
C ASN A 23 -3.80 10.87 -5.45
N ALA A 24 -5.05 11.04 -5.02
CA ALA A 24 -5.45 12.20 -4.21
C ALA A 24 -4.69 12.25 -2.87
N THR A 25 -4.49 11.08 -2.23
CA THR A 25 -3.69 10.99 -1.00
C THR A 25 -2.23 11.36 -1.25
N LEU A 26 -1.60 10.78 -2.29
CA LEU A 26 -0.21 11.07 -2.63
C LEU A 26 0.01 12.54 -3.02
N THR A 27 -0.96 13.17 -3.68
CA THR A 27 -0.91 14.59 -4.01
C THR A 27 -0.85 15.45 -2.74
N ARG A 28 -1.68 15.13 -1.73
CA ARG A 28 -1.68 15.83 -0.43
C ARG A 28 -0.37 15.59 0.34
N CYS A 29 0.15 14.36 0.34
CA CYS A 29 1.42 14.05 0.99
C CYS A 29 2.60 14.77 0.31
N ASN A 30 2.66 14.74 -1.02
CA ASN A 30 3.73 15.38 -1.78
C ASN A 30 3.75 16.89 -1.60
N PHE A 31 2.61 17.55 -1.35
CA PHE A 31 2.59 18.96 -0.98
C PHE A 31 3.49 19.27 0.23
N VAL A 32 3.49 18.40 1.24
CA VAL A 32 4.33 18.53 2.43
C VAL A 32 5.75 17.98 2.16
N PHE A 33 5.84 16.80 1.56
CA PHE A 33 7.14 16.13 1.32
C PHE A 33 8.07 16.94 0.41
N GLU A 34 7.53 17.55 -0.63
CA GLU A 34 8.34 18.37 -1.53
C GLU A 34 8.78 19.66 -0.85
N LYS A 35 7.93 20.23 0.01
CA LYS A 35 8.19 21.52 0.66
C LYS A 35 9.18 21.44 1.82
N ASP A 36 9.01 20.44 2.68
CA ASP A 36 9.72 20.37 3.97
C ASP A 36 10.87 19.36 3.97
N PHE A 37 10.80 18.35 3.10
CA PHE A 37 11.78 17.26 3.05
C PHE A 37 12.54 17.17 1.72
N ALA A 38 12.16 17.96 0.71
CA ALA A 38 12.67 17.86 -0.67
C ALA A 38 12.54 16.45 -1.27
N LEU A 39 11.45 15.75 -0.93
CA LEU A 39 11.13 14.40 -1.40
C LEU A 39 9.82 14.37 -2.18
N LYS A 40 9.72 13.45 -3.13
CA LYS A 40 8.48 13.19 -3.89
C LYS A 40 8.22 11.70 -3.95
N LEU A 41 7.01 11.30 -3.53
CA LEU A 41 6.52 9.94 -3.77
C LEU A 41 5.90 9.86 -5.17
N ILE A 42 6.33 8.87 -5.94
CA ILE A 42 5.81 8.59 -7.28
C ILE A 42 4.98 7.31 -7.21
N LEU A 43 3.72 7.40 -7.63
CA LEU A 43 2.87 6.22 -7.77
C LEU A 43 3.31 5.42 -8.99
N GLN A 44 3.67 4.16 -8.79
CA GLN A 44 3.96 3.22 -9.88
C GLN A 44 2.67 2.62 -10.43
N ASP A 45 2.64 2.36 -11.74
CA ASP A 45 1.49 1.83 -12.46
C ASP A 45 1.43 0.30 -12.38
N PHE A 46 0.80 -0.20 -11.31
CA PHE A 46 0.62 -1.64 -11.07
C PHE A 46 -0.86 -1.96 -10.79
N PRO A 47 -1.72 -2.00 -11.82
CA PRO A 47 -3.15 -2.25 -11.65
C PRO A 47 -3.46 -3.64 -11.05
N GLN A 48 -2.55 -4.61 -11.20
CA GLN A 48 -2.66 -5.94 -10.59
C GLN A 48 -2.56 -5.93 -9.05
N LEU A 49 -2.14 -4.81 -8.45
CA LEU A 49 -2.14 -4.59 -7.00
C LEU A 49 -3.40 -3.87 -6.52
N ILE A 50 -4.37 -3.67 -7.41
CA ILE A 50 -5.65 -3.04 -7.10
C ILE A 50 -6.73 -4.12 -7.12
N TYR A 51 -6.98 -4.71 -5.96
CA TYR A 51 -7.95 -5.80 -5.83
C TYR A 51 -9.38 -5.24 -5.78
N THR A 52 -10.29 -5.81 -6.55
CA THR A 52 -11.70 -5.37 -6.64
C THR A 52 -12.67 -6.27 -5.87
N ASN A 53 -12.22 -7.47 -5.49
CA ASN A 53 -13.05 -8.48 -4.82
C ASN A 53 -12.42 -8.89 -3.48
N PRO A 54 -13.08 -8.54 -2.35
CA PRO A 54 -12.67 -8.91 -0.99
C PRO A 54 -12.39 -10.40 -0.79
N ALA A 55 -13.13 -11.27 -1.48
CA ALA A 55 -12.99 -12.71 -1.31
C ALA A 55 -11.72 -13.29 -1.96
N THR A 56 -11.02 -12.51 -2.78
CA THR A 56 -9.87 -12.98 -3.57
C THR A 56 -8.62 -12.14 -3.40
N ASP A 57 -8.69 -11.06 -2.62
CA ASP A 57 -7.51 -10.28 -2.33
C ASP A 57 -6.62 -11.00 -1.29
N PRO A 58 -5.32 -10.67 -1.21
CA PRO A 58 -4.37 -11.40 -0.39
C PRO A 58 -4.36 -10.93 1.08
N TYR A 59 -5.26 -10.04 1.49
CA TYR A 59 -5.22 -9.38 2.79
C TYR A 59 -6.26 -9.98 3.73
N SER A 60 -5.79 -10.56 4.85
CA SER A 60 -6.68 -11.25 5.79
C SER A 60 -7.20 -10.31 6.89
N VAL A 61 -6.44 -10.18 7.97
CA VAL A 61 -6.73 -9.32 9.12
C VAL A 61 -5.62 -8.31 9.31
N MET A 62 -5.95 -7.16 9.90
CA MET A 62 -5.05 -6.00 9.98
C MET A 62 -3.68 -6.31 10.60
N ASP A 63 -3.63 -7.22 11.58
CA ASP A 63 -2.38 -7.67 12.22
C ASP A 63 -1.38 -8.32 11.23
N ASN A 64 -1.89 -8.87 10.13
CA ASN A 64 -1.09 -9.57 9.12
C ASN A 64 -0.74 -8.70 7.90
N TRP A 65 -1.46 -7.60 7.68
CA TRP A 65 -1.40 -6.84 6.41
C TRP A 65 -0.01 -6.35 6.03
N ASN A 66 0.85 -5.96 6.98
CA ASN A 66 2.21 -5.53 6.65
C ASN A 66 3.00 -6.69 5.98
N VAL A 67 2.90 -7.91 6.53
CA VAL A 67 3.60 -9.07 5.99
C VAL A 67 2.97 -9.53 4.67
N GLU A 68 1.65 -9.55 4.61
CA GLU A 68 0.90 -9.90 3.40
C GLU A 68 1.20 -8.93 2.26
N LEU A 69 1.30 -7.62 2.55
CA LEU A 69 1.73 -6.63 1.59
C LEU A 69 3.14 -6.92 1.09
N GLN A 70 4.09 -7.13 1.99
CA GLN A 70 5.47 -7.38 1.58
C GLN A 70 5.58 -8.61 0.67
N ASN A 71 4.91 -9.70 1.04
CA ASN A 71 4.87 -10.91 0.25
C ASN A 71 4.20 -10.65 -1.11
N THR A 72 3.04 -10.00 -1.13
CA THR A 72 2.29 -9.65 -2.35
C THR A 72 3.14 -8.85 -3.33
N LEU A 73 3.84 -7.80 -2.87
CA LEU A 73 4.70 -7.00 -3.74
C LEU A 73 5.90 -7.82 -4.24
N THR A 74 6.56 -8.57 -3.36
CA THR A 74 7.73 -9.37 -3.70
C THR A 74 7.40 -10.42 -4.75
N THR A 75 6.25 -11.08 -4.64
CA THR A 75 5.84 -12.15 -5.57
C THR A 75 5.22 -11.61 -6.86
N THR A 76 4.51 -10.47 -6.81
CA THR A 76 3.72 -9.98 -7.95
C THR A 76 4.53 -9.09 -8.89
N ILE A 77 5.38 -8.21 -8.34
CA ILE A 77 6.14 -7.22 -9.13
C ILE A 77 7.65 -7.34 -8.96
N GLY A 78 8.12 -8.08 -7.95
CA GLY A 78 9.53 -8.21 -7.64
C GLY A 78 10.10 -7.00 -6.88
N ASN A 79 11.20 -7.22 -6.19
CA ASN A 79 11.79 -6.22 -5.29
C ASN A 79 12.37 -4.98 -6.00
N ASP A 80 12.77 -5.12 -7.27
CA ASP A 80 13.39 -4.05 -8.04
C ASP A 80 12.36 -3.07 -8.62
N ALA A 81 11.06 -3.44 -8.60
CA ALA A 81 9.99 -2.65 -9.17
C ALA A 81 9.50 -1.50 -8.27
N TYR A 82 9.97 -1.42 -7.02
CA TYR A 82 9.51 -0.42 -6.05
C TYR A 82 10.52 -0.15 -4.92
N ASP A 83 10.50 1.08 -4.40
CA ASP A 83 11.34 1.50 -3.26
C ASP A 83 10.62 1.38 -1.91
N ILE A 84 9.30 1.64 -1.92
CA ILE A 84 8.43 1.68 -0.73
C ILE A 84 7.10 0.99 -1.05
N GLY A 85 6.73 0.01 -0.23
CA GLY A 85 5.43 -0.64 -0.25
C GLY A 85 4.49 -0.03 0.79
N HIS A 86 3.28 0.35 0.37
CA HIS A 86 2.21 0.78 1.27
C HIS A 86 0.86 0.23 0.81
N MET A 87 0.04 -0.24 1.75
CA MET A 87 -1.30 -0.77 1.52
C MET A 87 -2.38 0.16 2.09
N PHE A 88 -3.45 0.35 1.34
CA PHE A 88 -4.66 1.03 1.81
C PHE A 88 -5.79 0.03 2.05
N GLY A 89 -6.35 0.07 3.26
CA GLY A 89 -7.55 -0.68 3.64
C GLY A 89 -8.77 0.23 3.73
N ALA A 90 -9.97 -0.34 3.57
CA ALA A 90 -11.23 0.40 3.76
C ALA A 90 -11.57 0.68 5.22
N SER A 91 -11.24 -0.22 6.14
CA SER A 91 -11.63 -0.12 7.55
C SER A 91 -10.65 -0.89 8.44
N GLY A 92 -10.79 -0.79 9.76
CA GLY A 92 -9.93 -1.46 10.75
C GLY A 92 -9.15 -0.49 11.64
N GLY A 93 -8.93 0.73 11.18
CA GLY A 93 -8.41 1.83 11.99
C GLY A 93 -6.91 1.81 12.25
N GLY A 94 -6.21 2.83 11.73
CA GLY A 94 -4.86 3.17 12.12
C GLY A 94 -3.86 3.12 10.97
N GLY A 95 -2.59 3.05 11.35
CA GLY A 95 -1.48 2.95 10.42
C GLY A 95 -0.29 2.28 11.10
N ASN A 96 0.46 1.52 10.32
CA ASN A 96 1.66 0.86 10.79
C ASN A 96 2.73 1.01 9.73
N ALA A 97 3.89 1.56 10.11
CA ALA A 97 5.01 1.77 9.21
C ALA A 97 5.58 0.46 8.63
N GLY A 98 5.29 -0.68 9.27
CA GLY A 98 5.74 -2.03 8.92
C GLY A 98 7.21 -2.26 9.26
N CYS A 99 8.08 -1.38 8.76
CA CYS A 99 9.51 -1.38 8.94
C CYS A 99 10.06 0.05 8.78
N ILE A 100 10.80 0.51 9.79
CA ILE A 100 11.34 1.88 9.84
C ILE A 100 12.78 1.88 9.33
N GLY A 101 13.14 2.86 8.50
CA GLY A 101 14.52 3.04 8.02
C GLY A 101 14.99 1.99 7.00
N CYS A 102 14.06 1.27 6.37
CA CYS A 102 14.36 0.17 5.44
C CYS A 102 13.85 0.42 4.01
N VAL A 103 13.71 1.69 3.62
CA VAL A 103 13.44 2.08 2.23
C VAL A 103 14.53 1.47 1.32
N CYS A 104 14.13 0.95 0.16
CA CYS A 104 15.02 0.25 -0.79
C CYS A 104 15.70 -1.03 -0.26
N VAL A 105 15.46 -1.45 0.99
CA VAL A 105 16.02 -2.70 1.54
C VAL A 105 15.09 -3.85 1.22
N ASN A 106 15.58 -4.86 0.51
CA ASN A 106 14.82 -6.06 0.18
C ASN A 106 14.57 -6.92 1.43
N PRO A 107 13.44 -7.65 1.53
CA PRO A 107 13.21 -8.60 2.60
C PRO A 107 14.28 -9.70 2.54
N SER A 108 14.86 -10.05 3.69
CA SER A 108 15.91 -11.07 3.77
C SER A 108 15.38 -12.50 3.60
N ALA A 109 14.09 -12.71 3.83
CA ALA A 109 13.37 -13.96 3.63
C ALA A 109 11.87 -13.69 3.43
N PRO A 110 11.10 -14.65 2.90
CA PRO A 110 9.63 -14.56 2.90
C PRO A 110 9.10 -14.30 4.32
N GLY A 111 8.08 -13.45 4.44
CA GLY A 111 7.50 -13.09 5.74
C GLY A 111 8.23 -11.98 6.51
N VAL A 112 9.39 -11.52 6.04
CA VAL A 112 10.14 -10.42 6.67
C VAL A 112 9.66 -9.08 6.11
N LYS A 113 9.26 -8.16 6.99
CA LYS A 113 8.86 -6.79 6.61
C LYS A 113 10.09 -6.00 6.15
N ALA A 114 9.96 -5.28 5.04
CA ALA A 114 11.00 -4.42 4.48
C ALA A 114 10.37 -3.32 3.59
N LYS A 115 11.16 -2.40 3.03
CA LYS A 115 10.64 -1.33 2.14
C LYS A 115 9.40 -0.60 2.69
N GLY A 116 9.39 -0.33 3.99
CA GLY A 116 8.19 0.07 4.72
C GLY A 116 7.26 -1.12 4.98
N SER A 117 6.71 -1.74 3.93
CA SER A 117 5.57 -2.66 4.10
C SER A 117 4.42 -1.98 4.85
N GLY A 118 4.22 -0.68 4.64
CA GLY A 118 3.33 0.15 5.45
C GLY A 118 1.86 -0.12 5.19
N ILE A 119 1.01 0.23 6.15
CA ILE A 119 -0.45 0.18 6.00
C ILE A 119 -1.09 1.48 6.47
N THR A 120 -2.24 1.83 5.89
CA THR A 120 -3.14 2.86 6.41
C THR A 120 -4.58 2.46 6.14
N SER A 121 -5.43 2.62 7.15
CA SER A 121 -6.85 2.33 7.04
C SER A 121 -7.63 3.25 7.98
N PRO A 122 -8.76 3.83 7.55
CA PRO A 122 -9.61 4.61 8.46
C PRO A 122 -10.30 3.69 9.48
N ALA A 123 -10.77 4.28 10.57
CA ALA A 123 -11.48 3.54 11.62
C ALA A 123 -12.89 3.14 11.16
N ASP A 124 -13.54 4.05 10.44
CA ASP A 124 -14.82 3.91 9.77
C ASP A 124 -14.61 3.90 8.26
N GLY A 125 -15.08 2.82 7.61
CA GLY A 125 -15.08 2.68 6.16
C GLY A 125 -16.41 3.07 5.54
#